data_AF-A0A438KLU3-F1
#
_entry.id   AF-A0A438KLU3-F1
#
_cell.length_a   1.000
_cell.length_b   1.000
_cell.length_c   1.000
_cell.angle_alpha   90.00
_cell.angle_beta   90.00
_cell.angle_gamma   90.00
#
_symmetry.space_group_name_H-M   'P 1'
#
loop_
_entity.id
_entity.type
_entity.pdbx_description
1 polymer ?
#
loop_
_entity_poly.entity_id
_entity_poly.type
_entity_poly.pdbx_seq_one_letter_code
_entity_poly.pdbx_strand_id
1 'polypeptide(L)'
;MHYRQLMTLDIGNDALLCKVFPASLQGQALSWFHRLPPNSVDNFRDLSEAFVGQYLYSARQKQNISTLHNIKMQENESWREFVKRFGQVVLQVEAYSIDVVL
;
A
#
# COMPACT_ATOMS: atom_id res chain seq x y z
N MET A 1 17.93 -2.80 15.47
CA MET A 1 17.44 -4.03 16.13
C MET A 1 16.81 -3.66 17.49
N HIS A 2 15.61 -3.07 17.56
CA HIS A 2 15.01 -2.70 18.87
C HIS A 2 13.47 -2.81 18.95
N TYR A 3 12.75 -2.81 17.83
CA TYR A 3 11.28 -2.85 17.84
C TYR A 3 10.71 -4.18 18.40
N ARG A 4 11.28 -5.32 17.98
CA ARG A 4 10.82 -6.65 18.43
C ARG A 4 11.01 -6.90 19.93
N GLN A 5 12.07 -6.35 20.53
CA GLN A 5 12.37 -6.53 21.96
C GLN A 5 11.48 -5.66 22.85
N LEU A 6 11.12 -4.45 22.40
CA LEU A 6 10.14 -3.60 23.08
C LEU A 6 8.73 -4.20 23.04
N MET A 7 8.33 -4.78 21.89
CA MET A 7 7.02 -5.46 21.77
C MET A 7 6.87 -6.66 22.71
N THR A 8 7.94 -7.39 23.01
CA THR A 8 7.90 -8.54 23.93
C THR A 8 7.82 -8.16 25.41
N LEU A 9 8.20 -6.93 25.78
CA LEU A 9 8.22 -6.47 27.17
C LEU A 9 6.94 -5.73 27.60
N ASP A 10 6.14 -5.22 26.66
CA ASP A 10 5.03 -4.29 26.97
C ASP A 10 3.71 -4.65 26.25
N ILE A 11 3.38 -5.95 26.20
CA ILE A 11 2.23 -6.56 25.49
C ILE A 11 0.84 -5.98 25.89
N GLY A 12 0.77 -5.02 26.82
CA GLY A 12 -0.48 -4.39 27.27
C GLY A 12 -0.58 -2.86 27.10
N ASN A 13 0.41 -2.19 26.48
CA ASN A 13 0.42 -0.72 26.40
C ASN A 13 0.31 -0.22 24.95
N ASP A 14 -0.89 -0.33 24.38
CA ASP A 14 -1.20 0.14 23.02
C ASP A 14 -0.77 1.58 22.76
N ALA A 15 -0.91 2.45 23.78
CA ALA A 15 -0.51 3.85 23.68
C ALA A 15 1.02 4.01 23.54
N LEU A 16 1.82 3.20 24.22
CA LEU A 16 3.27 3.19 24.02
C LEU A 16 3.62 2.62 22.65
N LEU A 17 3.01 1.49 22.27
CA LEU A 17 3.27 0.84 20.98
C LEU A 17 2.99 1.79 19.80
N CYS A 18 1.88 2.53 19.83
CA CYS A 18 1.56 3.55 18.83
C CYS A 18 2.60 4.68 18.78
N LYS A 19 3.17 5.08 19.91
CA LYS A 19 4.19 6.15 19.99
C LYS A 19 5.56 5.70 19.49
N VAL A 20 5.94 4.44 19.72
CA VAL A 20 7.26 3.93 19.31
C VAL A 20 7.25 3.39 17.88
N PHE A 21 6.09 3.01 17.35
CA PHE A 21 5.95 2.48 16.00
C PHE A 21 6.59 3.36 14.91
N PRO A 22 6.41 4.70 14.88
CA PRO A 22 7.01 5.56 13.87
C PRO A 22 8.54 5.52 13.87
N ALA A 23 9.18 5.25 15.01
CA ALA A 23 10.64 5.12 15.10
C ALA A 23 11.17 3.90 14.35
N SER A 24 10.32 2.91 14.05
CA SER A 24 10.65 1.76 13.21
C SER A 24 10.48 2.01 11.72
N LEU A 25 9.82 3.11 11.33
CA LEU A 25 9.50 3.44 9.95
C LEU A 25 10.55 4.37 9.33
N GLN A 26 10.69 4.28 8.01
CA GLN A 26 11.56 5.16 7.23
C GLN A 26 10.89 5.59 5.91
N GLY A 27 11.32 6.72 5.38
CA GLY A 27 10.90 7.21 4.06
C GLY A 27 9.38 7.32 3.90
N GLN A 28 8.83 6.67 2.88
CA GLN A 28 7.41 6.75 2.52
C GLN A 28 6.49 6.19 3.61
N ALA A 29 6.94 5.17 4.35
CA ALA A 29 6.18 4.58 5.45
C ALA A 29 6.02 5.56 6.62
N LEU A 30 7.11 6.25 6.99
CA LEU A 30 7.06 7.29 8.02
C LEU A 30 6.22 8.49 7.56
N SER A 31 6.36 8.87 6.30
CA SER A 31 5.58 9.96 5.71
C SER A 31 4.08 9.64 5.69
N TRP A 32 3.69 8.38 5.47
CA TRP A 32 2.30 7.94 5.59
C TRP A 32 1.79 8.08 7.02
N PHE A 33 2.57 7.65 8.01
CA PHE A 33 2.18 7.75 9.41
C PHE A 33 1.87 9.20 9.81
N HIS A 34 2.71 10.17 9.41
CA HIS A 34 2.49 11.59 9.69
C HIS A 34 1.28 12.21 8.96
N ARG A 35 0.70 11.52 7.97
CA ARG A 35 -0.51 11.97 7.26
C ARG A 35 -1.80 11.36 7.81
N LEU A 36 -1.71 10.47 8.80
CA LEU A 36 -2.89 9.93 9.45
C LEU A 36 -3.71 11.06 10.07
N PRO A 37 -5.05 11.05 9.91
CA PRO A 37 -5.89 12.04 10.58
C PRO A 37 -5.74 11.97 12.10
N PRO A 38 -5.85 13.10 12.82
CA PRO A 38 -5.89 13.08 14.28
C PRO A 38 -7.02 12.16 14.76
N ASN A 39 -6.76 11.37 15.81
CA ASN A 39 -7.72 10.44 16.41
C ASN A 39 -8.25 9.34 15.45
N SER A 40 -7.51 8.98 14.40
CA SER A 40 -7.91 7.90 13.47
C SER A 40 -7.44 6.50 13.89
N VAL A 41 -6.79 6.37 15.05
CA VAL A 41 -6.17 5.14 15.54
C VAL A 41 -6.42 5.10 17.04
N ASP A 42 -7.19 4.11 17.51
CA ASP A 42 -7.53 4.00 18.94
C ASP A 42 -6.52 3.11 19.69
N ASN A 43 -5.94 2.14 19.00
CA ASN A 43 -5.00 1.19 19.57
C ASN A 43 -3.94 0.73 18.54
N PHE A 44 -2.97 -0.06 19.01
CA PHE A 44 -1.88 -0.51 18.14
C PHE A 44 -2.36 -1.47 17.03
N ARG A 45 -3.43 -2.23 17.28
CA ARG A 45 -4.03 -3.11 16.28
C ARG A 45 -4.58 -2.29 15.11
N ASP A 46 -5.35 -1.24 15.35
CA ASP A 46 -5.88 -0.36 14.29
C ASP A 46 -4.75 0.24 13.45
N LEU A 47 -3.69 0.70 14.12
CA LEU A 47 -2.50 1.22 13.45
C LEU A 47 -1.84 0.18 12.54
N SER A 48 -1.71 -1.05 13.05
CA SER A 48 -1.09 -2.15 12.32
C SER A 48 -1.92 -2.56 11.10
N GLU A 49 -3.24 -2.62 11.23
CA GLU A 49 -4.17 -2.94 10.14
C GLU A 49 -4.15 -1.84 9.08
N ALA A 50 -4.17 -0.57 9.48
CA ALA A 50 -4.06 0.57 8.57
C ALA A 50 -2.71 0.58 7.81
N PHE A 51 -1.61 0.25 8.50
CA PHE A 51 -0.29 0.17 7.88
C PHE A 51 -0.22 -0.96 6.84
N VAL A 52 -0.73 -2.15 7.18
CA VAL A 52 -0.78 -3.28 6.25
C VAL A 52 -1.65 -2.94 5.05
N GLY A 53 -2.82 -2.33 5.25
CA GLY A 53 -3.70 -1.87 4.17
C GLY A 53 -2.98 -0.91 3.22
N GLN A 54 -2.32 0.12 3.77
CA GLN A 54 -1.52 1.06 2.97
C GLN A 54 -0.39 0.37 2.20
N TYR A 55 0.31 -0.56 2.84
CA TYR A 55 1.42 -1.27 2.22
C TYR A 55 0.94 -2.12 1.04
N LEU A 56 -0.14 -2.89 1.24
CA LEU A 56 -0.76 -3.71 0.19
C LEU A 56 -1.25 -2.85 -0.97
N TYR A 57 -1.92 -1.72 -0.67
CA TYR A 57 -2.34 -0.76 -1.69
C TYR A 57 -1.14 -0.24 -2.48
N SER A 58 -0.08 0.20 -1.79
CA SER A 58 1.13 0.75 -2.42
C SER A 58 1.86 -0.30 -3.28
N ALA A 59 1.91 -1.55 -2.82
CA ALA A 59 2.52 -2.67 -3.56
C ALA A 59 1.74 -2.96 -4.85
N ARG A 60 0.40 -2.97 -4.80
CA ARG A 60 -0.46 -3.15 -5.97
C ARG A 60 -0.32 -1.99 -6.96
N GLN A 61 -0.28 -0.75 -6.49
CA GLN A 61 -0.06 0.40 -7.37
C GLN A 61 1.28 0.29 -8.14
N LYS A 62 2.34 -0.15 -7.47
CA LYS A 62 3.62 -0.44 -8.14
C LYS A 62 3.50 -1.55 -9.19
N GLN A 63 2.78 -2.63 -8.87
CA GLN A 63 2.51 -3.72 -9.81
C GLN A 63 1.73 -3.21 -11.04
N ASN A 64 0.67 -2.43 -10.82
CA ASN A 64 -0.16 -1.86 -11.88
C ASN A 64 0.64 -0.97 -12.83
N ILE A 65 1.46 -0.06 -12.29
CA ILE A 65 2.36 0.79 -13.10
C ILE A 65 3.33 -0.08 -13.91
N SER A 66 3.89 -1.12 -13.29
CA SER A 66 4.81 -2.04 -13.97
C SER A 66 4.13 -2.79 -15.11
N THR A 67 2.90 -3.27 -14.88
CA THR A 67 2.06 -3.93 -15.89
C THR A 67 1.81 -3.01 -17.08
N LEU A 68 1.36 -1.77 -16.82
CA LEU A 68 1.09 -0.79 -17.87
C LEU A 68 2.34 -0.41 -18.66
N HIS A 69 3.48 -0.21 -17.99
CA HIS A 69 4.76 0.11 -18.63
C HIS A 69 5.27 -1.01 -19.54
N ASN A 70 4.93 -2.26 -19.24
CA ASN A 70 5.37 -3.41 -20.04
C ASN A 70 4.51 -3.66 -21.29
N ILE A 71 3.41 -2.93 -21.46
CA ILE A 71 2.57 -3.03 -22.66
C ILE A 71 3.25 -2.29 -23.81
N LYS A 72 3.77 -3.06 -24.76
CA LYS A 72 4.34 -2.56 -26.02
C LYS A 72 3.52 -3.06 -27.20
N MET A 73 3.53 -2.28 -28.28
CA MET A 73 2.95 -2.70 -29.56
C MET A 73 3.77 -3.86 -30.12
N GLN A 74 3.09 -4.91 -30.59
CA GLN A 74 3.74 -6.10 -31.16
C GLN A 74 4.01 -5.89 -32.66
N GLU A 75 4.97 -6.63 -33.24
CA GLU A 75 5.38 -6.47 -34.65
C GLU A 75 4.25 -6.69 -35.66
N ASN A 76 3.28 -7.55 -35.33
CA ASN A 76 2.14 -7.89 -36.19
C ASN A 76 0.80 -7.31 -35.70
N GLU A 77 0.84 -6.37 -34.75
CA GLU A 77 -0.36 -5.76 -34.16
C GLU A 77 -0.64 -4.41 -34.83
N SER A 78 -1.90 -4.17 -35.23
CA SER A 78 -2.29 -2.85 -35.71
C SER A 78 -2.45 -1.85 -34.57
N TRP A 79 -2.35 -0.56 -34.87
CA TRP A 79 -2.56 0.49 -33.86
C TRP A 79 -3.92 0.40 -33.15
N ARG A 80 -4.98 0.02 -33.86
CA ARG A 80 -6.33 -0.13 -33.26
C ARG A 80 -6.37 -1.30 -32.28
N GLU A 81 -5.71 -2.40 -32.60
CA GLU A 81 -5.63 -3.57 -31.71
C GLU A 81 -4.82 -3.26 -30.47
N PHE A 82 -3.69 -2.54 -30.63
CA PHE A 82 -2.89 -2.06 -29.52
C PHE A 82 -3.69 -1.17 -28.57
N VAL A 83 -4.37 -0.13 -29.08
CA VAL A 83 -5.18 0.78 -28.25
C VAL A 83 -6.30 0.04 -27.54
N LYS A 84 -6.95 -0.92 -28.22
CA LYS A 84 -7.99 -1.76 -27.62
C LYS A 84 -7.43 -2.60 -26.47
N ARG A 85 -6.30 -3.29 -26.66
CA ARG A 85 -5.65 -4.11 -25.64
C ARG A 85 -5.15 -3.27 -24.47
N PHE A 86 -4.51 -2.15 -24.75
CA PHE A 86 -4.06 -1.20 -23.72
C PHE A 86 -5.25 -0.74 -22.86
N GLY A 87 -6.35 -0.32 -23.48
CA GLY A 87 -7.57 0.08 -22.77
C GLY A 87 -8.16 -1.04 -21.91
N GLN A 88 -8.15 -2.30 -22.38
CA GLN A 88 -8.60 -3.45 -21.59
C GLN A 88 -7.74 -3.66 -20.33
N VAL A 89 -6.41 -3.53 -20.44
CA VAL A 89 -5.52 -3.69 -19.28
C VAL A 89 -5.68 -2.54 -18.29
N VAL A 90 -5.88 -1.31 -18.77
CA VAL A 90 -6.20 -0.16 -17.90
C VAL A 90 -7.48 -0.41 -17.10
N LEU A 91 -8.55 -0.85 -17.74
CA LEU A 91 -9.82 -1.16 -17.06
C LEU A 91 -9.67 -2.28 -16.02
N GLN A 92 -8.87 -3.31 -16.32
CA GLN A 92 -8.57 -4.37 -15.35
C GLN A 92 -7.82 -3.81 -14.14
N VAL A 93 -6.77 -3.02 -14.37
CA VAL A 93 -5.98 -2.36 -13.33
C VAL A 93 -6.84 -1.47 -12.42
N GLU A 94 -7.81 -0.75 -12.99
CA GLU A 94 -8.75 0.09 -12.23
C GLU A 94 -9.78 -0.72 -11.44
N ALA A 95 -10.36 -1.78 -12.02
CA ALA A 95 -11.33 -2.65 -11.34
C ALA A 95 -10.73 -3.32 -10.08
N TYR A 96 -9.51 -3.85 -10.17
CA TYR A 96 -8.81 -4.43 -9.02
C TYR A 96 -8.46 -3.44 -7.90
N SER A 97 -8.52 -2.12 -8.19
CA SER A 97 -8.29 -1.08 -7.17
C SER A 97 -9.55 -0.77 -6.35
N ILE A 98 -10.74 -1.10 -6.83
CA ILE A 98 -12.03 -0.83 -6.15
C ILE A 98 -12.39 -1.95 -5.18
N ASP A 99 -12.08 -3.21 -5.52
CA ASP A 99 -12.43 -4.40 -4.73
C ASP A 99 -11.71 -4.54 -3.38
N VAL A 100 -10.93 -3.54 -2.95
CA VAL A 100 -10.14 -3.54 -1.69
C VAL A 100 -10.64 -2.48 -0.71
N VAL A 101 -11.56 -1.62 -1.13
CA VAL A 101 -12.13 -0.53 -0.32
C VAL A 101 -13.48 -0.95 0.29
N LEU A 102 -13.92 -2.19 0.07
CA LEU A 102 -15.11 -2.82 0.67
C LEU A 102 -14.70 -4.04 1.51
#